data_AF-A0A453K0S6-F1
#
_entry.id   AF-A0A453K0S6-F1
#
_cell.length_a   1.000
_cell.length_b   1.000
_cell.length_c   1.000
_cell.angle_alpha   90.00
_cell.angle_beta   90.00
_cell.angle_gamma   90.00
#
_symmetry.space_group_name_H-M   'P 1'
#
loop_
_entity.id
_entity.type
_entity.pdbx_description
1 polymer ?
#
loop_
_entity_poly.entity_id
_entity_poly.type
_entity_poly.pdbx_seq_one_letter_code
_entity_poly.pdbx_strand_id
1 'polypeptide(L)'
;HLPYNRNGFKFFTSDGGLNKTDIKDILERASRVYEESAHCGKQEQTGVVTHVDYMSIYASDLVQAVLKSAGNKEKPLEGLHIVVDAGNGAGGFFVDKVLKPLGAVTDGSQFLEPDGLFPNHIPNPEDKAAMEAITQAVLNNKADLGIIFDTDVDRSAAVDSSGRELNRNRLIALMSAIVLEEHPGTTVVTDSVTSDGLTAFIEKKLGGKHHRFKRGYKNVIDEAIRLVSLLFLHDSDCPVTCPMIPSSMKCKL
;
A
#
# COMPACT_ATOMS: atom_id res chain seq x y z
N HIS A 1 1.14 -2.23 -12.09
CA HIS A 1 1.83 -3.52 -12.35
C HIS A 1 1.47 -4.22 -13.67
N LEU A 2 0.64 -3.63 -14.54
CA LEU A 2 0.37 -4.20 -15.86
C LEU A 2 1.54 -3.89 -16.82
N PRO A 3 1.64 -4.57 -17.98
CA PRO A 3 2.66 -4.25 -18.98
C PRO A 3 2.61 -2.78 -19.43
N TYR A 4 3.73 -2.28 -19.97
CA TYR A 4 3.91 -0.87 -20.36
C TYR A 4 2.81 -0.29 -21.28
N ASN A 5 2.14 -1.14 -22.06
CA ASN A 5 1.09 -0.75 -22.99
C ASN A 5 -0.31 -0.69 -22.37
N ARG A 6 -0.43 -0.79 -21.05
CA ARG A 6 -1.70 -0.73 -20.32
C ARG A 6 -1.76 0.54 -19.46
N ASN A 7 -2.94 1.15 -19.42
CA ASN A 7 -3.25 2.23 -18.50
C ASN A 7 -4.71 2.09 -18.05
N GLY A 8 -5.11 2.85 -17.03
CA GLY A 8 -6.47 2.83 -16.51
C GLY A 8 -6.71 3.96 -15.51
N PHE A 9 -7.94 4.03 -15.01
CA PHE A 9 -8.37 5.06 -14.06
C PHE A 9 -8.81 4.42 -12.75
N LYS A 10 -8.38 5.01 -11.63
CA LYS A 10 -8.91 4.74 -10.29
C LYS A 10 -9.67 5.97 -9.83
N PHE A 11 -10.96 5.83 -9.57
CA PHE A 11 -11.83 6.94 -9.20
C PHE A 11 -12.06 6.97 -7.68
N PHE A 12 -12.01 8.18 -7.13
CA PHE A 12 -12.19 8.46 -5.70
C PHE A 12 -13.07 9.68 -5.50
N THR A 13 -13.88 9.65 -4.45
CA THR A 13 -14.54 10.82 -3.85
C THR A 13 -13.92 11.10 -2.48
N SER A 14 -14.41 12.13 -1.77
CA SER A 14 -14.06 12.37 -0.37
C SER A 14 -14.35 11.16 0.53
N ASP A 15 -15.32 10.33 0.15
CA ASP A 15 -15.79 9.20 0.94
C ASP A 15 -15.01 7.91 0.64
N GLY A 16 -14.18 7.93 -0.40
CA GLY A 16 -13.27 6.84 -0.74
C GLY A 16 -13.34 6.39 -2.20
N GLY A 17 -12.82 5.19 -2.46
CA GLY A 17 -12.80 4.60 -3.80
C GLY A 17 -14.17 4.15 -4.26
N LEU A 18 -14.44 4.28 -5.56
CA LEU A 18 -15.71 3.86 -6.16
C LEU A 18 -15.85 2.34 -6.28
N ASN A 19 -17.09 1.85 -6.22
CA ASN A 19 -17.45 0.43 -6.34
C ASN A 19 -17.91 0.07 -7.77
N LYS A 20 -18.24 -1.20 -8.00
CA LYS A 20 -18.68 -1.68 -9.32
C LYS A 20 -19.94 -0.98 -9.85
N THR A 21 -20.91 -0.67 -8.99
CA THR A 21 -22.14 0.02 -9.42
C THR A 21 -21.88 1.48 -9.76
N ASP A 22 -21.02 2.16 -9.00
CA ASP A 22 -20.64 3.56 -9.26
C ASP A 22 -19.89 3.68 -10.60
N ILE A 23 -18.95 2.77 -10.85
CA ILE A 23 -18.20 2.73 -12.12
C ILE A 23 -19.15 2.45 -13.29
N LYS A 24 -20.15 1.58 -13.10
CA LYS A 24 -21.15 1.32 -14.13
C LYS A 24 -21.96 2.59 -14.46
N ASP A 25 -22.42 3.32 -13.44
CA ASP A 25 -23.14 4.58 -13.63
C ASP A 25 -22.28 5.64 -14.34
N ILE A 26 -21.00 5.77 -13.98
CA ILE A 26 -20.06 6.66 -14.67
C ILE A 26 -19.92 6.30 -16.15
N LEU A 27 -19.77 5.01 -16.47
CA LEU A 27 -19.63 4.55 -17.85
C LEU A 27 -20.92 4.79 -18.66
N GLU A 28 -22.09 4.55 -18.07
CA GLU A 28 -23.39 4.80 -18.73
C GLU A 28 -23.58 6.31 -19.01
N ARG A 29 -23.23 7.18 -18.05
CA ARG A 29 -23.27 8.64 -18.24
C ARG A 29 -22.27 9.11 -19.27
N ALA A 30 -21.04 8.62 -19.22
CA ALA A 30 -19.99 8.97 -20.18
C ALA A 30 -20.38 8.57 -21.61
N SER A 31 -21.03 7.41 -21.80
CA SER A 31 -21.56 6.99 -23.10
C SER A 31 -22.60 7.97 -23.64
N ARG A 32 -23.56 8.37 -22.81
CA ARG A 32 -24.59 9.36 -23.19
C ARG A 32 -23.99 10.71 -23.57
N VAL A 33 -23.07 11.23 -22.75
CA VAL A 33 -22.38 12.50 -23.04
C VAL A 33 -21.57 12.40 -24.33
N TYR A 34 -20.90 11.27 -24.57
CA TYR A 34 -20.15 11.05 -25.81
C TYR A 34 -21.08 11.05 -27.03
N GLU A 35 -22.22 10.35 -26.95
CA GLU A 35 -23.23 10.35 -28.02
C GLU A 35 -23.82 11.74 -28.26
N GLU A 36 -24.17 12.48 -27.20
CA GLU A 36 -24.72 13.83 -27.29
C GLU A 36 -23.70 14.84 -27.85
N SER A 37 -22.45 14.79 -27.38
CA SER A 37 -21.37 15.68 -27.84
C SER A 37 -20.88 15.38 -29.26
N ALA A 38 -21.12 14.17 -29.77
CA ALA A 38 -20.91 13.85 -31.17
C ALA A 38 -21.94 14.54 -32.09
N HIS A 39 -23.12 14.93 -31.57
CA HIS A 39 -24.21 15.55 -32.34
C HIS A 39 -24.36 17.06 -32.09
N CYS A 40 -24.04 17.53 -30.89
CA CYS A 40 -24.02 18.94 -30.51
C CYS A 40 -22.59 19.31 -30.09
N GLY A 41 -21.95 20.26 -30.78
CA GLY A 41 -20.55 20.63 -30.54
C GLY A 41 -20.18 20.82 -29.07
N LYS A 42 -18.88 20.64 -28.75
CA LYS A 42 -18.34 20.64 -27.38
C LYS A 42 -18.86 21.81 -26.55
N GLN A 43 -19.55 21.52 -25.44
CA GLN A 43 -19.87 22.53 -24.43
C GLN A 43 -18.58 23.02 -23.75
N GLU A 44 -18.45 24.33 -23.54
CA GLU A 44 -17.38 24.90 -22.74
C GLU A 44 -17.52 24.44 -21.28
N GLN A 45 -16.56 23.65 -20.82
CA GLN A 45 -16.47 23.25 -19.42
C GLN A 45 -15.80 24.37 -18.63
N THR A 46 -16.53 24.98 -17.70
CA THR A 46 -16.03 26.01 -16.78
C THR A 46 -15.39 25.35 -15.55
N GLY A 47 -14.18 24.80 -15.71
CA GLY A 47 -13.37 24.29 -14.60
C GLY A 47 -12.13 25.15 -14.38
N VAL A 48 -11.72 25.34 -13.12
CA VAL A 48 -10.41 25.93 -12.79
C VAL A 48 -9.44 24.78 -12.51
N VAL A 49 -8.31 24.76 -13.23
CA VAL A 49 -7.22 23.80 -13.00
C VAL A 49 -6.10 24.52 -12.26
N THR A 50 -5.69 23.97 -11.13
CA THR A 50 -4.54 24.46 -10.34
C THR A 50 -3.49 23.38 -10.20
N HIS A 51 -2.23 23.76 -10.27
CA HIS A 51 -1.11 22.87 -9.95
C HIS A 51 -0.87 22.87 -8.44
N VAL A 52 -0.80 21.68 -7.85
CA VAL A 52 -0.53 21.47 -6.42
C VAL A 52 0.51 20.35 -6.28
N ASP A 53 1.55 20.59 -5.49
CA ASP A 53 2.55 19.57 -5.16
C ASP A 53 2.08 18.68 -4.01
N TYR A 54 1.19 17.74 -4.33
CA TYR A 54 0.71 16.75 -3.36
C TYR A 54 1.80 15.78 -2.90
N MET A 55 2.83 15.54 -3.72
CA MET A 55 3.86 14.55 -3.39
C MET A 55 4.71 14.99 -2.21
N SER A 56 5.10 16.27 -2.17
CA SER A 56 5.87 16.80 -1.03
C SER A 56 5.05 16.85 0.26
N ILE A 57 3.74 17.16 0.18
CA ILE A 57 2.84 17.12 1.34
C ILE A 57 2.73 15.69 1.87
N TYR A 58 2.42 14.74 0.98
CA TYR A 58 2.28 13.33 1.35
C TYR A 58 3.56 12.74 1.97
N ALA A 59 4.72 12.99 1.36
CA ALA A 59 5.99 12.49 1.90
C ALA A 59 6.31 13.11 3.28
N SER A 60 5.99 14.39 3.49
CA SER A 60 6.12 15.03 4.80
C SER A 60 5.25 14.34 5.84
N ASP A 61 3.99 14.04 5.52
CA ASP A 61 3.08 13.35 6.44
C ASP A 61 3.60 11.95 6.82
N LEU A 62 4.18 11.21 5.88
CA LEU A 62 4.83 9.92 6.15
C LEU A 62 6.01 10.06 7.12
N VAL A 63 6.89 11.04 6.87
CA VAL A 63 8.02 11.33 7.77
C VAL A 63 7.52 11.66 9.17
N GLN A 64 6.53 12.56 9.28
CA GLN A 64 5.95 12.94 10.58
C GLN A 64 5.31 11.75 11.32
N ALA A 65 4.63 10.87 10.60
CA ALA A 65 4.06 9.66 11.19
C ALA A 65 5.16 8.76 11.79
N VAL A 66 6.25 8.52 11.06
CA VAL A 66 7.38 7.72 11.56
C VAL A 66 8.07 8.39 12.75
N LEU A 67 8.32 9.70 12.68
CA LEU A 67 8.91 10.45 13.78
C LEU A 67 8.05 10.32 15.04
N LYS A 68 6.73 10.51 14.92
CA LYS A 68 5.79 10.39 16.03
C LYS A 68 5.83 8.99 16.65
N SER A 69 5.77 7.94 15.83
CA SER A 69 5.86 6.55 16.31
C SER A 69 7.21 6.22 16.95
N ALA A 70 8.28 6.88 16.52
CA ALA A 70 9.62 6.73 17.10
C ALA A 70 9.90 7.69 18.28
N GLY A 71 8.86 8.24 18.92
CA GLY A 71 9.03 9.12 20.08
C GLY A 71 9.61 10.50 19.75
N ASN A 72 9.38 11.00 18.53
CA ASN A 72 9.88 12.27 17.99
C ASN A 72 11.42 12.37 17.91
N LYS A 73 12.14 11.25 17.83
CA LYS A 73 13.57 11.25 17.51
C LYS A 73 13.76 11.76 16.08
N GLU A 74 14.60 12.77 15.87
CA GLU A 74 14.80 13.44 14.58
C GLU A 74 15.22 12.50 13.43
N LYS A 75 16.11 11.55 13.72
CA LYS A 75 16.60 10.54 12.77
C LYS A 75 16.41 9.14 13.33
N PRO A 76 15.18 8.61 13.33
CA PRO A 76 14.90 7.35 13.98
C PRO A 76 15.53 6.16 13.25
N LEU A 77 15.84 6.31 11.97
CA LEU A 77 16.45 5.28 11.13
C LEU A 77 17.98 5.46 10.98
N GLU A 78 18.60 6.34 11.77
CA GLU A 78 20.05 6.51 11.76
C GLU A 78 20.78 5.20 12.08
N GLY A 79 21.74 4.85 11.24
CA GLY A 79 22.50 3.59 11.33
C GLY A 79 21.83 2.40 10.64
N LEU A 80 20.60 2.53 10.14
CA LEU A 80 19.95 1.50 9.32
C LEU A 80 20.25 1.72 7.84
N HIS A 81 20.65 0.65 7.16
CA HIS A 81 20.83 0.60 5.72
C HIS A 81 19.59 -0.02 5.06
N ILE A 82 18.81 0.81 4.37
CA ILE A 82 17.55 0.41 3.75
C ILE A 82 17.63 0.67 2.24
N VAL A 83 17.57 -0.39 1.44
CA VAL A 83 17.56 -0.29 -0.03
C VAL A 83 16.14 -0.35 -0.57
N VAL A 84 15.88 0.46 -1.59
CA VAL A 84 14.58 0.50 -2.28
C VAL A 84 14.73 0.08 -3.73
N ASP A 85 13.83 -0.77 -4.18
CA ASP A 85 13.59 -1.05 -5.59
C ASP A 85 12.24 -0.47 -6.00
N ALA A 86 12.27 0.54 -6.88
CA ALA A 86 11.05 1.15 -7.40
C ALA A 86 10.59 0.57 -8.75
N GLY A 87 11.37 -0.35 -9.36
CA GLY A 87 11.07 -0.97 -10.65
C GLY A 87 10.75 0.02 -11.78
N ASN A 88 11.31 1.24 -11.72
CA ASN A 88 10.97 2.38 -12.59
C ASN A 88 9.50 2.84 -12.54
N GLY A 89 8.77 2.46 -11.49
CA GLY A 89 7.48 3.01 -11.14
C GLY A 89 7.58 4.35 -10.42
N ALA A 90 6.48 4.77 -9.81
CA ALA A 90 6.41 6.04 -9.08
C ALA A 90 7.03 5.99 -7.68
N GLY A 91 7.61 4.86 -7.25
CA GLY A 91 8.09 4.64 -5.88
C GLY A 91 9.42 5.30 -5.52
N GLY A 92 10.17 5.82 -6.50
CA GLY A 92 11.52 6.36 -6.29
C GLY A 92 11.61 7.49 -5.27
N PHE A 93 10.55 8.31 -5.15
CA PHE A 93 10.49 9.43 -4.20
C PHE A 93 10.71 9.01 -2.74
N PHE A 94 10.40 7.75 -2.41
CA PHE A 94 10.47 7.22 -1.05
C PHE A 94 11.90 7.29 -0.49
N VAL A 95 12.92 7.12 -1.34
CA VAL A 95 14.32 7.23 -0.95
C VAL A 95 14.65 8.65 -0.48
N ASP A 96 14.42 9.65 -1.33
CA ASP A 96 14.88 11.01 -1.09
C ASP A 96 13.94 11.82 -0.18
N LYS A 97 12.64 11.58 -0.26
CA LYS A 97 11.64 12.35 0.48
C LYS A 97 11.18 11.68 1.78
N VAL A 98 11.49 10.40 2.02
CA VAL A 98 11.07 9.69 3.24
C VAL A 98 12.27 9.10 4.00
N LEU A 99 13.03 8.18 3.39
CA LEU A 99 14.08 7.45 4.11
C LEU A 99 15.29 8.32 4.48
N LYS A 100 15.81 9.13 3.55
CA LYS A 100 16.93 10.04 3.83
C LYS A 100 16.60 11.08 4.92
N PRO A 101 15.43 11.76 4.91
CA PRO A 101 15.02 12.63 6.02
C PRO A 101 14.96 11.93 7.37
N LEU A 102 14.59 10.65 7.41
CA LEU A 102 14.54 9.83 8.63
C LEU A 102 15.92 9.31 9.06
N GLY A 103 16.99 9.58 8.30
CA GLY A 103 18.37 9.25 8.62
C GLY A 103 18.87 7.90 8.11
N ALA A 104 18.10 7.19 7.30
CA ALA A 104 18.53 5.90 6.74
C ALA A 104 19.62 6.08 5.68
N VAL A 105 20.55 5.13 5.64
CA VAL A 105 21.48 4.94 4.52
C VAL A 105 20.75 4.21 3.41
N THR A 106 20.78 4.72 2.18
CA THR A 106 19.98 4.18 1.06
C THR A 106 20.83 3.76 -0.14
N ASP A 107 22.15 3.70 0.02
CA ASP A 107 23.08 3.27 -1.01
C ASP A 107 22.73 1.87 -1.54
N GLY A 108 22.75 1.68 -2.85
CA GLY A 108 22.33 0.42 -3.48
C GLY A 108 20.82 0.31 -3.76
N SER A 109 20.03 1.35 -3.47
CA SER A 109 18.68 1.49 -4.02
C SER A 109 18.74 1.59 -5.55
N GLN A 110 17.76 0.99 -6.24
CA GLN A 110 17.80 0.78 -7.68
C GLN A 110 16.47 1.12 -8.36
N PHE A 111 16.57 1.43 -9.66
CA PHE A 111 15.45 1.69 -10.55
C PHE A 111 14.50 2.81 -10.06
N LEU A 112 15.07 3.85 -9.44
CA LEU A 112 14.34 4.93 -8.77
C LEU A 112 13.69 5.92 -9.76
N GLU A 113 14.34 6.16 -10.89
CA GLU A 113 13.83 7.09 -11.90
C GLU A 113 12.64 6.48 -12.66
N PRO A 114 11.49 7.17 -12.72
CA PRO A 114 10.34 6.68 -13.46
C PRO A 114 10.63 6.47 -14.95
N ASP A 115 10.37 5.27 -15.44
CA ASP A 115 10.44 4.90 -16.85
C ASP A 115 9.28 3.94 -17.17
N GLY A 116 8.32 4.44 -17.97
CA GLY A 116 7.12 3.71 -18.33
C GLY A 116 7.36 2.47 -19.20
N LEU A 117 8.58 2.27 -19.72
CA LEU A 117 8.96 1.04 -20.43
C LEU A 117 9.34 -0.11 -19.48
N PHE A 118 9.57 0.17 -18.19
CA PHE A 118 9.98 -0.79 -17.18
C PHE A 118 11.14 -1.71 -17.63
N PRO A 119 12.31 -1.14 -17.97
CA PRO A 119 13.38 -1.86 -18.68
C PRO A 119 14.07 -2.95 -17.85
N ASN A 120 13.91 -2.96 -16.53
CA ASN A 120 14.66 -3.83 -15.62
C ASN A 120 13.90 -5.11 -15.26
N HIS A 121 12.72 -4.96 -14.67
CA HIS A 121 11.79 -6.06 -14.38
C HIS A 121 10.37 -5.51 -14.30
N ILE A 122 9.39 -6.41 -14.19
CA ILE A 122 8.00 -6.00 -13.96
C ILE A 122 7.92 -5.38 -12.56
N PRO A 123 7.45 -4.13 -12.39
CA PRO A 123 7.27 -3.48 -11.09
C PRO A 123 6.06 -4.08 -10.37
N ASN A 124 6.26 -5.26 -9.80
CA ASN A 124 5.29 -6.01 -9.04
C ASN A 124 6.00 -6.77 -7.91
N PRO A 125 5.72 -6.48 -6.64
CA PRO A 125 6.36 -7.13 -5.50
C PRO A 125 5.97 -8.61 -5.36
N GLU A 126 5.10 -9.15 -6.22
CA GLU A 126 4.78 -10.57 -6.29
C GLU A 126 5.50 -11.30 -7.43
N ASP A 127 6.21 -10.57 -8.29
CA ASP A 127 6.98 -11.14 -9.40
C ASP A 127 8.31 -11.72 -8.89
N LYS A 128 8.67 -12.90 -9.41
CA LYS A 128 9.85 -13.63 -8.94
C LYS A 128 11.16 -12.91 -9.30
N ALA A 129 11.26 -12.35 -10.51
CA ALA A 129 12.47 -11.67 -10.95
C ALA A 129 12.64 -10.33 -10.22
N ALA A 130 11.54 -9.62 -9.99
CA ALA A 130 11.52 -8.41 -9.17
C ALA A 130 11.99 -8.68 -7.73
N MET A 131 11.45 -9.74 -7.10
CA MET A 131 11.87 -10.14 -5.74
C MET A 131 13.33 -10.59 -5.70
N GLU A 132 13.80 -11.31 -6.71
CA GLU A 132 15.20 -11.71 -6.82
C GLU A 132 16.13 -10.49 -6.95
N ALA A 133 15.73 -9.48 -7.73
CA ALA A 133 16.50 -8.24 -7.90
C ALA A 133 16.69 -7.47 -6.58
N ILE A 134 15.62 -7.24 -5.81
CA ILE A 134 15.72 -6.58 -4.49
C ILE A 134 16.47 -7.45 -3.48
N THR A 135 16.30 -8.78 -3.50
CA THR A 135 17.07 -9.69 -2.63
C THR A 135 18.57 -9.59 -2.92
N GLN A 136 18.98 -9.59 -4.19
CA GLN A 136 20.39 -9.40 -4.54
C GLN A 136 20.90 -8.02 -4.14
N ALA A 137 20.10 -6.96 -4.31
CA ALA A 137 20.48 -5.62 -3.85
C ALA A 137 20.72 -5.59 -2.34
N VAL A 138 19.87 -6.23 -1.53
CA VAL A 138 20.06 -6.34 -0.07
C VAL A 138 21.36 -7.07 0.26
N LEU A 139 21.58 -8.25 -0.33
CA LEU A 139 22.76 -9.07 -0.02
C LEU A 139 24.07 -8.43 -0.46
N ASN A 140 24.10 -7.83 -1.66
CA ASN A 140 25.29 -7.20 -2.22
C ASN A 140 25.70 -5.95 -1.42
N ASN A 141 24.71 -5.19 -0.95
CA ASN A 141 24.95 -3.96 -0.19
C ASN A 141 25.03 -4.21 1.32
N LYS A 142 24.79 -5.44 1.79
CA LYS A 142 24.66 -5.79 3.22
C LYS A 142 23.63 -4.91 3.94
N ALA A 143 22.54 -4.60 3.24
CA ALA A 143 21.47 -3.77 3.78
C ALA A 143 20.72 -4.51 4.90
N ASP A 144 20.20 -3.76 5.87
CA ASP A 144 19.37 -4.28 6.95
C ASP A 144 17.97 -4.67 6.47
N LEU A 145 17.46 -3.93 5.47
CA LEU A 145 16.13 -4.11 4.90
C LEU A 145 16.11 -3.72 3.41
N GLY A 146 15.41 -4.50 2.60
CA GLY A 146 15.00 -4.15 1.25
C GLY A 146 13.51 -3.87 1.20
N ILE A 147 13.10 -2.86 0.43
CA ILE A 147 11.71 -2.52 0.16
C ILE A 147 11.50 -2.50 -1.36
N ILE A 148 10.44 -3.13 -1.83
CA ILE A 148 10.05 -3.10 -3.24
C ILE A 148 8.60 -2.66 -3.39
N PHE A 149 8.35 -1.80 -4.37
CA PHE A 149 7.02 -1.27 -4.69
C PHE A 149 6.49 -1.81 -6.02
N ASP A 150 5.18 -1.72 -6.20
CA ASP A 150 4.60 -1.81 -7.54
C ASP A 150 4.51 -0.44 -8.24
N THR A 151 4.12 -0.45 -9.52
CA THR A 151 4.18 0.73 -10.40
C THR A 151 3.61 2.01 -9.79
N ASP A 152 2.44 1.92 -9.15
CA ASP A 152 1.69 3.05 -8.62
C ASP A 152 1.74 3.13 -7.08
N VAL A 153 2.65 2.37 -6.47
CA VAL A 153 3.03 2.47 -5.05
C VAL A 153 1.85 2.20 -4.11
N ASP A 154 0.83 1.48 -4.57
CA ASP A 154 -0.24 1.02 -3.69
C ASP A 154 0.09 -0.33 -3.07
N ARG A 155 1.10 -1.04 -3.59
CA ARG A 155 1.58 -2.30 -3.04
C ARG A 155 3.08 -2.31 -2.75
N SER A 156 3.46 -3.07 -1.72
CA SER A 156 4.86 -3.30 -1.35
C SER A 156 5.13 -4.70 -0.82
N ALA A 157 6.40 -5.09 -0.84
CA ALA A 157 6.97 -6.20 -0.09
C ALA A 157 8.33 -5.78 0.49
N ALA A 158 8.87 -6.60 1.39
CA ALA A 158 10.16 -6.37 1.99
C ALA A 158 11.07 -7.60 1.90
N VAL A 159 12.36 -7.41 2.11
CA VAL A 159 13.37 -8.47 2.21
C VAL A 159 14.23 -8.17 3.43
N ASP A 160 14.43 -9.15 4.30
CA ASP A 160 15.31 -8.98 5.46
C ASP A 160 16.80 -9.03 5.06
N SER A 161 17.69 -8.68 5.99
CA SER A 161 19.15 -8.69 5.77
C SER A 161 19.74 -10.04 5.37
N SER A 162 19.03 -11.15 5.62
CA SER A 162 19.45 -12.49 5.19
C SER A 162 18.95 -12.87 3.78
N GLY A 163 18.24 -11.95 3.11
CA GLY A 163 17.66 -12.17 1.79
C GLY A 163 16.30 -12.87 1.82
N ARG A 164 15.67 -13.05 2.99
CA ARG A 164 14.35 -13.69 3.09
C ARG A 164 13.24 -12.70 2.80
N GLU A 165 12.37 -13.08 1.87
CA GLU A 165 11.20 -12.30 1.50
C GLU A 165 10.13 -12.22 2.62
N LEU A 166 9.71 -11.00 2.91
CA LEU A 166 8.56 -10.64 3.73
C LEU A 166 7.43 -10.18 2.79
N ASN A 167 6.66 -11.15 2.31
CA ASN A 167 5.59 -10.92 1.34
C ASN A 167 4.33 -11.74 1.71
N ARG A 168 3.17 -11.32 1.20
CA ARG A 168 1.87 -11.99 1.39
C ARG A 168 1.59 -12.33 2.85
N ASN A 169 1.43 -13.62 3.16
CA ASN A 169 1.14 -14.11 4.50
C ASN A 169 2.20 -13.67 5.54
N ARG A 170 3.49 -13.60 5.16
CA ARG A 170 4.56 -13.20 6.11
C ARG A 170 4.47 -11.73 6.47
N LEU A 171 4.17 -10.88 5.49
CA LEU A 171 3.98 -9.45 5.72
C LEU A 171 2.73 -9.21 6.58
N ILE A 172 1.62 -9.89 6.29
CA ILE A 172 0.42 -9.81 7.15
C ILE A 172 0.73 -10.31 8.57
N ALA A 173 1.49 -11.40 8.71
CA ALA A 173 1.86 -11.93 10.03
C ALA A 173 2.70 -10.93 10.84
N LEU A 174 3.71 -10.32 10.23
CA LEU A 174 4.54 -9.29 10.86
C LEU A 174 3.69 -8.12 11.35
N MET A 175 2.87 -7.57 10.46
CA MET A 175 2.02 -6.43 10.80
C MET A 175 0.95 -6.80 11.84
N SER A 176 0.41 -8.02 11.79
CA SER A 176 -0.53 -8.50 12.80
C SER A 176 0.14 -8.59 14.17
N ALA A 177 1.41 -9.00 14.23
CA ALA A 177 2.17 -9.05 15.48
C ALA A 177 2.34 -7.65 16.09
N ILE A 178 2.71 -6.66 15.28
CA ILE A 178 2.85 -5.26 15.72
C ILE A 178 1.50 -4.72 16.22
N VAL A 179 0.43 -4.86 15.43
CA VAL A 179 -0.89 -4.34 15.79
C VAL A 179 -1.46 -5.02 17.02
N LEU A 180 -1.29 -6.35 17.17
CA LEU A 180 -1.81 -7.09 18.32
C LEU A 180 -0.98 -6.90 19.60
N GLU A 181 0.28 -6.48 19.48
CA GLU A 181 1.09 -6.04 20.62
C GLU A 181 0.55 -4.74 21.23
N GLU A 182 0.18 -3.77 20.39
CA GLU A 182 -0.40 -2.50 20.83
C GLU A 182 -1.89 -2.60 21.16
N HIS A 183 -2.62 -3.47 20.45
CA HIS A 183 -4.07 -3.64 20.55
C HIS A 183 -4.47 -5.13 20.62
N PRO A 184 -4.32 -5.78 21.80
CA PRO A 184 -4.66 -7.19 21.98
C PRO A 184 -6.12 -7.52 21.62
N GLY A 185 -6.36 -8.68 21.02
CA GLY A 185 -7.71 -9.16 20.67
C GLY A 185 -8.32 -8.52 19.42
N THR A 186 -7.57 -7.65 18.72
CA THR A 186 -7.96 -7.02 17.45
C THR A 186 -8.41 -8.04 16.40
N THR A 187 -9.41 -7.66 15.61
CA THR A 187 -9.82 -8.43 14.43
C THR A 187 -8.99 -8.01 13.22
N VAL A 188 -8.26 -8.96 12.64
CA VAL A 188 -7.46 -8.80 11.43
C VAL A 188 -8.28 -9.28 10.25
N VAL A 189 -8.68 -8.36 9.36
CA VAL A 189 -9.49 -8.67 8.17
C VAL A 189 -8.57 -8.90 6.99
N THR A 190 -8.64 -10.06 6.34
CA THR A 190 -7.84 -10.37 5.14
C THR A 190 -8.72 -10.84 3.99
N ASP A 191 -8.12 -10.96 2.81
CA ASP A 191 -8.79 -11.62 1.70
C ASP A 191 -8.77 -13.16 1.82
N SER A 192 -9.58 -13.80 0.97
CA SER A 192 -9.80 -15.24 1.00
C SER A 192 -8.60 -16.08 0.56
N VAL A 193 -7.50 -15.48 0.09
CA VAL A 193 -6.33 -16.24 -0.42
C VAL A 193 -5.25 -16.46 0.65
N THR A 194 -5.51 -16.01 1.89
CA THR A 194 -4.59 -16.21 3.01
C THR A 194 -4.61 -17.65 3.53
N SER A 195 -3.44 -18.08 4.03
CA SER A 195 -3.23 -19.46 4.47
C SER A 195 -3.87 -19.79 5.83
N ASP A 196 -4.15 -21.07 6.06
CA ASP A 196 -4.56 -21.54 7.40
C ASP A 196 -3.44 -21.39 8.43
N GLY A 197 -2.18 -21.44 8.00
CA GLY A 197 -1.03 -21.16 8.85
C GLY A 197 -1.05 -19.73 9.41
N LEU A 198 -1.40 -18.74 8.58
CA LEU A 198 -1.60 -17.36 9.02
C LEU A 198 -2.73 -17.26 10.04
N THR A 199 -3.85 -17.94 9.79
CA THR A 199 -4.99 -18.00 10.74
C THR A 199 -4.54 -18.54 12.09
N ALA A 200 -3.85 -19.68 12.10
CA ALA A 200 -3.35 -20.29 13.32
C ALA A 200 -2.35 -19.39 14.05
N PHE A 201 -1.50 -18.66 13.32
CA PHE A 201 -0.57 -17.71 13.91
C PHE A 201 -1.31 -16.55 14.59
N ILE A 202 -2.24 -15.89 13.90
CA ILE A 202 -3.01 -14.77 14.45
C ILE A 202 -3.83 -15.20 15.67
N GLU A 203 -4.58 -16.30 15.56
CA GLU A 203 -5.54 -16.68 16.61
C GLU A 203 -4.86 -17.39 17.79
N LYS A 204 -3.95 -18.33 17.51
CA LYS A 204 -3.39 -19.21 18.57
C LYS A 204 -2.08 -18.69 19.15
N LYS A 205 -1.31 -17.90 18.40
CA LYS A 205 -0.03 -17.34 18.88
C LYS A 205 -0.17 -15.91 19.33
N LEU A 206 -0.86 -15.07 18.56
CA LEU A 206 -1.00 -13.64 18.87
C LEU A 206 -2.27 -13.31 19.67
N GLY A 207 -3.24 -14.23 19.76
CA GLY A 207 -4.49 -14.01 20.49
C GLY A 207 -5.46 -13.03 19.82
N GLY A 208 -5.27 -12.75 18.53
CA GLY A 208 -6.20 -11.95 17.72
C GLY A 208 -7.35 -12.77 17.15
N LYS A 209 -8.18 -12.13 16.32
CA LYS A 209 -9.25 -12.80 15.55
C LYS A 209 -8.96 -12.65 14.07
N HIS A 210 -8.96 -13.74 13.30
CA HIS A 210 -8.74 -13.65 11.86
C HIS A 210 -10.08 -13.70 11.10
N HIS A 211 -10.40 -12.64 10.37
CA HIS A 211 -11.61 -12.56 9.55
C HIS A 211 -11.25 -12.60 8.06
N ARG A 212 -11.38 -13.79 7.44
CA ARG A 212 -11.21 -13.94 5.99
C ARG A 212 -12.46 -13.50 5.25
N PHE A 213 -12.29 -12.59 4.28
CA PHE A 213 -13.38 -12.03 3.50
C PHE A 213 -13.16 -12.16 1.98
N LYS A 214 -14.13 -11.68 1.20
CA LYS A 214 -14.09 -11.72 -0.27
C LYS A 214 -12.83 -11.04 -0.80
N ARG A 215 -12.22 -11.65 -1.82
CA ARG A 215 -11.04 -11.10 -2.50
C ARG A 215 -11.28 -9.70 -3.05
N GLY A 216 -10.26 -8.84 -2.94
CA GLY A 216 -10.23 -7.48 -3.47
C GLY A 216 -10.04 -6.46 -2.36
N TYR A 217 -9.09 -5.53 -2.54
CA TYR A 217 -8.70 -4.59 -1.49
C TYR A 217 -9.88 -3.77 -0.95
N LYS A 218 -10.79 -3.32 -1.82
CA LYS A 218 -11.99 -2.58 -1.44
C LYS A 218 -12.94 -3.41 -0.57
N ASN A 219 -13.14 -4.69 -0.90
CA ASN A 219 -13.97 -5.60 -0.11
C ASN A 219 -13.41 -5.77 1.31
N VAL A 220 -12.09 -5.92 1.43
CA VAL A 220 -11.41 -6.06 2.73
C VAL A 220 -11.54 -4.78 3.56
N ILE A 221 -11.35 -3.60 2.95
CA ILE A 221 -11.49 -2.30 3.64
C ILE A 221 -12.95 -2.06 4.07
N ASP A 222 -13.91 -2.28 3.18
CA ASP A 222 -15.32 -2.05 3.46
C ASP A 222 -15.82 -2.99 4.55
N GLU A 223 -15.33 -4.23 4.57
CA GLU A 223 -15.66 -5.19 5.62
C GLU A 223 -15.07 -4.79 6.96
N ALA A 224 -13.82 -4.32 7.00
CA ALA A 224 -13.23 -3.80 8.23
C ALA A 224 -14.03 -2.60 8.77
N ILE A 225 -14.40 -1.65 7.91
CA ILE A 225 -15.24 -0.51 8.30
C ILE A 225 -16.59 -1.00 8.84
N ARG A 226 -17.24 -1.94 8.16
CA ARG A 226 -18.53 -2.50 8.58
C ARG A 226 -18.44 -3.16 9.96
N LEU A 227 -17.38 -3.92 10.22
CA LEU A 227 -17.15 -4.56 11.52
C LEU A 227 -16.94 -3.53 12.63
N VAL A 228 -16.16 -2.47 12.38
CA VAL A 228 -16.01 -1.34 13.32
C VAL A 228 -17.36 -0.69 13.60
N SER A 229 -18.15 -0.38 12.57
CA SER A 229 -19.46 0.26 12.73
C SER A 229 -20.45 -0.58 13.55
N LEU A 230 -20.38 -1.91 13.44
CA LEU A 230 -21.23 -2.81 14.24
C LEU A 230 -20.84 -2.86 15.72
N LEU A 231 -19.55 -2.75 16.02
CA LEU A 231 -19.05 -2.76 17.40
C LEU A 231 -19.46 -1.50 18.16
N PHE A 232 -19.46 -0.33 17.50
CA PHE A 232 -19.94 0.93 18.08
C PHE A 232 -21.43 0.95 18.43
N LEU A 233 -22.24 0.03 17.89
CA LEU A 233 -23.66 -0.10 18.24
C LEU A 233 -23.91 -0.94 19.50
N HIS A 234 -22.90 -1.67 19.99
CA HIS A 234 -23.09 -2.70 21.01
C HIS A 234 -22.22 -2.60 22.27
N ASP A 235 -21.09 -1.88 22.28
CA ASP A 235 -20.28 -1.74 23.50
C ASP A 235 -19.36 -0.50 23.50
N SER A 236 -19.14 0.07 24.69
CA SER A 236 -18.31 1.28 24.91
C SER A 236 -16.80 1.00 24.88
N ASP A 237 -16.39 -0.27 25.03
CA ASP A 237 -15.01 -0.74 24.94
C ASP A 237 -14.81 -1.49 23.60
N CYS A 238 -14.58 -0.72 22.54
CA CYS A 238 -14.57 -1.23 21.16
C CYS A 238 -13.23 -1.91 20.81
N PRO A 239 -13.18 -3.21 20.47
CA PRO A 239 -11.97 -3.83 19.92
C PRO A 239 -11.66 -3.26 18.53
N VAL A 240 -10.40 -2.90 18.32
CA VAL A 240 -9.90 -2.38 17.03
C VAL A 240 -10.09 -3.44 15.94
N THR A 241 -10.39 -3.00 14.71
CA THR A 241 -10.41 -3.85 13.52
C THR A 241 -9.46 -3.25 12.48
N CYS A 242 -8.48 -4.03 12.02
CA CYS A 242 -7.50 -3.57 11.02
C CYS A 242 -7.62 -4.37 9.71
N PRO A 243 -7.86 -3.71 8.56
CA PRO A 243 -7.81 -4.35 7.25
C PRO A 243 -6.36 -4.59 6.81
N MET A 244 -6.08 -5.84 6.42
CA MET A 244 -4.78 -6.33 6.01
C MET A 244 -4.89 -7.01 4.64
N ILE A 245 -4.36 -6.39 3.59
CA ILE A 245 -4.35 -6.98 2.23
C ILE A 245 -2.95 -7.53 1.96
N PRO A 246 -2.79 -8.71 1.31
CA PRO A 246 -1.50 -9.40 1.13
C PRO A 246 -0.37 -8.62 0.46
N SER A 247 -0.64 -7.41 -0.04
CA SER A 247 0.31 -6.58 -0.76
C SER A 247 0.14 -5.09 -0.48
N SER A 248 -0.87 -4.65 0.27
CA SER A 248 -1.14 -3.22 0.53
C SER A 248 -1.80 -3.05 1.89
N MET A 249 -1.37 -2.08 2.67
CA MET A 249 -1.91 -1.85 4.00
C MET A 249 -2.62 -0.50 4.05
N LYS A 250 -3.85 -0.49 4.56
CA LYS A 250 -4.63 0.73 4.83
C LYS A 250 -5.28 0.61 6.19
N CYS A 251 -4.49 0.60 7.25
CA CYS A 251 -5.06 0.62 8.60
C CYS A 251 -5.50 2.06 8.92
N LYS A 252 -6.80 2.27 9.18
CA LYS A 252 -7.29 3.50 9.82
C LYS A 252 -7.28 3.23 11.33
N LEU A 253 -6.46 3.98 12.06
CA LEU A 253 -6.60 4.15 13.51
C LEU A 253 -7.78 5.09 13.79
#